data_AF-A0A952RUY3-F1
#
_entry.id   AF-A0A952RUY3-F1
#
_cell.length_a   1.000
_cell.length_b   1.000
_cell.length_c   1.000
_cell.angle_alpha   90.00
_cell.angle_beta   90.00
_cell.angle_gamma   90.00
#
_symmetry.space_group_name_H-M   'P 1'
#
loop_
_entity.id
_entity.type
_entity.pdbx_description
1 polymer ?
#
loop_
_entity_poly.entity_id
_entity_poly.type
_entity_poly.pdbx_seq_one_letter_code
_entity_poly.pdbx_strand_id
1 'polypeptide(L)'
;MPKKFDTNPLDPDFPEKAKAAATADVGGYTSPQSPYKTAEFPTAPPSVTEDETRRFDEAEFNAYSFHGGPAPVAAYAAPAAEMNRASSRKEERTGLPEKWLIGLPYLPFKIGLIAGLILLLIIPKEESKVRFHAAQGLAAHVGILIVITILGIVGNATDLADLGSIIFTIVTTIMLIIFAIRAWTGKPVHIESVDDLTNWLEEKIGPLKT
;
A
#
# COMPACT_ATOMS: atom_id res chain seq x y z
N MET A 1 -4.36 -38.86 26.69
CA MET A 1 -4.17 -37.42 26.99
C MET A 1 -5.14 -36.64 26.11
N PRO A 2 -6.17 -35.98 26.66
CA PRO A 2 -7.10 -35.18 25.86
C PRO A 2 -6.37 -33.95 25.29
N LYS A 3 -6.41 -33.75 23.97
CA LYS A 3 -5.84 -32.57 23.31
C LYS A 3 -6.71 -31.37 23.68
N LYS A 4 -6.07 -30.32 24.20
CA LYS A 4 -6.70 -29.10 24.75
C LYS A 4 -7.59 -28.31 23.75
N PHE A 5 -7.56 -28.67 22.46
CA PHE A 5 -8.25 -27.97 21.38
C PHE A 5 -8.86 -28.95 20.37
N ASP A 6 -9.47 -30.04 20.84
CA ASP A 6 -10.33 -30.86 19.98
C ASP A 6 -11.67 -30.15 19.79
N THR A 7 -11.76 -29.28 18.78
CA THR A 7 -12.95 -28.50 18.44
C THR A 7 -13.74 -29.19 17.33
N ASN A 8 -14.04 -30.47 17.51
CA ASN A 8 -14.98 -31.16 16.63
C ASN A 8 -16.41 -30.65 16.93
N PRO A 9 -17.08 -29.93 16.01
CA PRO A 9 -18.39 -29.33 16.27
C PRO A 9 -19.53 -30.36 16.34
N LEU A 10 -19.25 -31.63 16.06
CA LEU A 10 -20.20 -32.73 16.19
C LEU A 10 -19.99 -33.55 17.47
N ASP A 11 -19.07 -33.14 18.36
CA ASP A 11 -18.91 -33.76 19.68
C ASP A 11 -20.14 -33.42 20.55
N PRO A 12 -20.99 -34.41 20.91
CA PRO A 12 -22.20 -34.17 21.69
C PRO A 12 -21.92 -33.59 23.08
N ASP A 13 -20.69 -33.75 23.60
CA ASP A 13 -20.28 -33.25 24.92
C ASP A 13 -19.61 -31.86 24.86
N PHE A 14 -19.48 -31.25 23.67
CA PHE A 14 -18.92 -29.91 23.48
C PHE A 14 -19.58 -28.81 24.36
N PRO A 15 -20.92 -28.70 24.46
CA PRO A 15 -21.54 -27.63 25.24
C PRO A 15 -21.25 -27.71 26.74
N GLU A 16 -21.02 -28.91 27.29
CA GLU A 16 -20.63 -29.06 28.70
C GLU A 16 -19.15 -28.74 28.92
N LYS A 17 -18.26 -29.15 28.00
CA LYS A 17 -16.83 -28.82 28.05
C LYS A 17 -16.58 -27.31 27.90
N ALA A 18 -17.34 -26.64 27.03
CA ALA A 18 -17.27 -25.18 26.86
C ALA A 18 -17.72 -24.43 28.12
N LYS A 19 -18.79 -24.91 28.78
CA LYS A 19 -19.23 -24.35 30.06
C LYS A 19 -18.20 -24.56 31.17
N ALA A 20 -17.57 -25.73 31.25
CA ALA A 20 -16.52 -26.02 32.22
C ALA A 20 -15.25 -25.17 32.00
N ALA A 21 -14.89 -24.88 30.74
CA ALA A 21 -13.78 -23.97 30.43
C ALA A 21 -14.10 -22.51 30.79
N ALA A 22 -15.36 -22.08 30.57
CA ALA A 22 -15.81 -20.73 30.95
C ALA A 22 -15.89 -20.52 32.47
N THR A 23 -16.17 -21.58 33.25
CA THR A 23 -16.19 -21.49 34.72
C THR A 23 -14.84 -21.74 35.38
N ALA A 24 -13.86 -22.32 34.66
CA ALA A 24 -12.49 -22.47 35.15
C ALA A 24 -11.69 -21.14 35.13
N ASP A 25 -12.19 -20.10 34.46
CA ASP A 25 -11.54 -18.79 34.34
C ASP A 25 -12.21 -17.70 35.23
N VAL A 26 -12.77 -18.11 36.37
CA VAL A 26 -13.12 -17.19 37.49
C VAL A 26 -11.86 -16.83 38.29
N GLY A 27 -10.78 -16.54 37.57
CA GLY A 27 -9.54 -15.97 38.06
C GLY A 27 -9.27 -14.74 37.22
N GLY A 28 -9.63 -13.57 37.76
CA GLY A 28 -9.65 -12.29 37.05
C GLY A 28 -8.44 -12.09 36.14
N TYR A 29 -8.73 -11.87 34.86
CA TYR A 29 -7.74 -11.48 33.87
C TYR A 29 -7.20 -10.10 34.23
N THR A 30 -6.11 -10.03 34.99
CA THR A 30 -5.39 -8.77 35.21
C THR A 30 -4.57 -8.44 33.97
N SER A 31 -5.03 -7.44 33.23
CA SER A 31 -4.26 -6.77 32.19
C SER A 31 -2.85 -6.39 32.71
N PRO A 32 -1.76 -6.63 31.96
CA PRO A 32 -0.45 -6.13 32.34
C PRO A 32 -0.49 -4.60 32.43
N GLN A 33 -0.16 -4.06 33.61
CA GLN A 33 -0.14 -2.62 33.85
C GLN A 33 0.92 -1.94 32.98
N SER A 34 0.48 -1.33 31.89
CA SER A 34 1.27 -0.33 31.18
C SER A 34 1.25 0.98 31.98
N PRO A 35 2.30 1.82 31.92
CA PRO A 35 2.31 3.13 32.61
C PRO A 35 1.25 4.09 32.07
N TYR A 36 0.54 3.74 31.00
CA TYR A 36 -0.58 4.49 30.46
C TYR A 36 -1.88 3.87 30.98
N LYS A 37 -2.53 4.60 31.88
CA LYS A 37 -3.80 4.22 32.52
C LYS A 37 -4.91 4.23 31.46
N THR A 38 -5.34 3.06 30.98
CA THR A 38 -6.64 2.96 30.30
C THR A 38 -7.72 3.16 31.36
N ALA A 39 -8.59 4.14 31.15
CA ALA A 39 -9.62 4.53 32.12
C ALA A 39 -10.54 3.34 32.44
N GLU A 40 -10.80 3.12 33.73
CA GLU A 40 -11.86 2.22 34.19
C GLU A 40 -13.21 2.81 33.75
N PHE A 41 -14.06 1.99 33.14
CA PHE A 41 -15.42 2.40 32.78
C PHE A 41 -16.17 2.82 34.05
N PRO A 42 -16.75 4.03 34.10
CA PRO A 42 -17.48 4.47 35.29
C PRO A 42 -18.77 3.66 35.47
N THR A 43 -18.99 3.13 36.68
CA THR A 43 -20.24 2.49 37.12
C THR A 43 -21.30 3.49 37.60
N ALA A 44 -21.10 4.79 37.40
CA ALA A 44 -22.05 5.84 37.74
C ALA A 44 -22.95 6.16 36.53
N PRO A 45 -24.23 6.53 36.74
CA PRO A 45 -25.07 7.00 35.65
C PRO A 45 -24.44 8.24 35.00
N PRO A 46 -24.53 8.37 33.67
CA PRO A 46 -23.84 9.42 32.92
C PRO A 46 -24.24 10.79 33.45
N SER A 47 -23.24 11.64 33.70
CA SER A 47 -23.48 13.04 34.02
C SER A 47 -24.10 13.72 32.79
N VAL A 48 -25.04 14.65 33.00
CA VAL A 48 -25.83 15.34 31.94
C VAL A 48 -24.95 16.15 30.95
N THR A 49 -23.63 16.16 31.14
CA THR A 49 -22.64 16.85 30.32
C THR A 49 -21.76 15.93 29.47
N GLU A 50 -22.00 14.61 29.48
CA GLU A 50 -21.31 13.67 28.58
C GLU A 50 -22.19 13.37 27.37
N ASP A 51 -21.98 14.12 26.29
CA ASP A 51 -22.62 13.84 25.00
C ASP A 51 -22.22 12.44 24.51
N GLU A 52 -23.24 11.65 24.22
CA GLU A 52 -23.16 10.28 23.71
C GLU A 52 -22.24 10.25 22.48
N THR A 53 -21.24 9.35 22.48
CA THR A 53 -20.35 9.14 21.35
C THR A 53 -21.16 8.85 20.10
N ARG A 54 -21.19 9.84 19.20
CA ARG A 54 -21.72 9.87 17.83
C ARG A 54 -22.16 8.49 17.33
N ARG A 55 -23.48 8.26 17.33
CA ARG A 55 -24.06 7.53 16.21
C ARG A 55 -23.77 8.33 14.95
N PHE A 56 -23.29 7.67 13.91
CA PHE A 56 -23.25 8.26 12.58
C PHE A 56 -24.71 8.48 12.15
N ASP A 57 -25.25 9.66 12.42
CA ASP A 57 -26.49 10.11 11.81
C ASP A 57 -26.23 10.35 10.32
N GLU A 58 -27.14 9.83 9.50
CA GLU A 58 -27.09 9.96 8.05
C GLU A 58 -27.16 11.44 7.65
N ALA A 59 -26.06 11.93 7.10
CA ALA A 59 -26.00 13.04 6.16
C ALA A 59 -26.79 14.31 6.54
N GLU A 60 -26.47 14.97 7.66
CA GLU A 60 -26.77 16.40 7.81
C GLU A 60 -25.64 17.25 7.19
N PHE A 61 -25.53 17.15 5.86
CA PHE A 61 -24.64 17.96 5.03
C PHE A 61 -25.19 19.39 4.89
N ASN A 62 -25.38 20.13 6.00
CA ASN A 62 -25.65 21.58 6.00
C ASN A 62 -25.58 22.26 7.39
N ALA A 63 -24.88 21.70 8.37
CA ALA A 63 -24.83 22.28 9.72
C ALA A 63 -23.87 23.48 9.91
N TYR A 64 -23.22 23.97 8.84
CA TYR A 64 -22.34 25.15 8.89
C TYR A 64 -22.86 26.30 8.02
N SER A 65 -24.13 26.67 8.15
CA SER A 65 -24.60 28.00 7.78
C SER A 65 -24.12 29.01 8.84
N PHE A 66 -22.93 29.54 8.64
CA PHE A 66 -22.33 30.58 9.47
C PHE A 66 -23.17 31.87 9.42
N HIS A 67 -23.93 32.13 10.48
CA HIS A 67 -24.68 33.37 10.65
C HIS A 67 -23.80 34.45 11.32
N GLY A 68 -23.17 35.31 10.52
CA GLY A 68 -22.93 36.70 10.92
C GLY A 68 -21.50 37.19 11.18
N GLY A 69 -20.44 36.48 10.78
CA GLY A 69 -19.07 37.02 10.80
C GLY A 69 -18.43 37.08 9.40
N PRO A 70 -17.22 37.65 9.25
CA PRO A 70 -16.40 37.37 8.08
C PRO A 70 -16.06 35.86 8.09
N ALA A 71 -16.37 35.16 6.99
CA ALA A 71 -16.13 33.73 6.87
C ALA A 71 -14.67 33.41 7.26
N PRO A 72 -14.43 32.33 8.04
CA PRO A 72 -13.06 31.88 8.28
C PRO A 72 -12.41 31.66 6.91
N VAL A 73 -11.23 32.25 6.70
CA VAL A 73 -10.45 32.09 5.49
C VAL A 73 -10.33 30.58 5.26
N ALA A 74 -10.95 30.07 4.19
CA ALA A 74 -10.94 28.66 3.89
C ALA A 74 -9.48 28.22 3.92
N ALA A 75 -9.13 27.35 4.86
CA ALA A 75 -7.82 26.72 4.86
C ALA A 75 -7.67 26.13 3.47
N TYR A 76 -6.66 26.58 2.72
CA TYR A 76 -6.40 26.12 1.37
C TYR A 76 -6.14 24.62 1.48
N ALA A 77 -7.19 23.82 1.29
CA ALA A 77 -7.07 22.39 1.17
C ALA A 77 -6.27 22.18 -0.11
N ALA A 78 -4.97 21.89 0.05
CA ALA A 78 -4.15 21.49 -1.07
C ALA A 78 -4.90 20.35 -1.78
N PRO A 79 -5.17 20.46 -3.09
CA PRO A 79 -5.91 19.43 -3.79
C PRO A 79 -5.19 18.11 -3.58
N ALA A 80 -5.92 17.08 -3.11
CA ALA A 80 -5.38 15.74 -2.95
C ALA A 80 -4.66 15.37 -4.26
N ALA A 81 -3.39 14.95 -4.15
CA ALA A 81 -2.58 14.66 -5.33
C ALA A 81 -3.30 13.59 -6.17
N GLU A 82 -3.81 13.99 -7.33
CA GLU A 82 -4.57 13.11 -8.19
C GLU A 82 -3.63 12.04 -8.77
N MET A 83 -3.74 10.80 -8.26
CA MET A 83 -2.89 9.67 -8.67
C MET A 83 -3.01 9.38 -10.17
N ASN A 84 -4.13 9.75 -10.80
CA ASN A 84 -4.42 9.50 -12.21
C ASN A 84 -4.15 10.69 -13.14
N ARG A 85 -3.30 11.65 -12.73
CA ARG A 85 -2.97 12.82 -13.57
C ARG A 85 -1.46 13.04 -13.68
N ALA A 86 -0.89 13.04 -14.87
CA ALA A 86 0.49 13.46 -15.03
C ALA A 86 0.59 14.96 -14.75
N SER A 87 1.28 15.31 -13.68
CA SER A 87 1.44 16.70 -13.28
C SER A 87 2.72 17.31 -13.83
N SER A 88 2.66 18.58 -14.21
CA SER A 88 3.85 19.43 -14.41
C SER A 88 4.37 19.99 -13.09
N ARG A 89 3.70 19.71 -11.97
CA ARG A 89 4.17 20.02 -10.61
C ARG A 89 5.57 19.45 -10.44
N LYS A 90 6.47 20.27 -9.93
CA LYS A 90 7.81 19.82 -9.56
C LYS A 90 7.70 19.07 -8.25
N GLU A 91 8.34 17.91 -8.19
CA GLU A 91 8.55 17.19 -6.94
C GLU A 91 9.57 17.95 -6.09
N GLU A 92 9.34 18.02 -4.78
CA GLU A 92 10.05 18.92 -3.87
C GLU A 92 11.54 18.59 -3.78
N ARG A 93 11.88 17.30 -3.73
CA ARG A 93 13.25 16.82 -3.52
C ARG A 93 14.14 16.98 -4.75
N THR A 94 13.60 16.74 -5.93
CA THR A 94 14.34 16.71 -7.20
C THR A 94 14.16 18.00 -8.00
N GLY A 95 13.10 18.78 -7.75
CA GLY A 95 12.73 19.92 -8.57
C GLY A 95 12.28 19.55 -10.00
N LEU A 96 12.14 18.26 -10.30
CA LEU A 96 11.77 17.75 -11.61
C LEU A 96 10.25 17.57 -11.73
N PRO A 97 9.67 17.76 -12.92
CA PRO A 97 8.23 17.55 -13.10
C PRO A 97 7.84 16.09 -12.85
N GLU A 98 6.79 15.89 -12.06
CA GLU A 98 6.27 14.59 -11.63
C GLU A 98 6.08 13.61 -12.79
N LYS A 99 5.53 14.09 -13.92
CA LYS A 99 5.35 13.28 -15.14
C LYS A 99 6.62 12.53 -15.55
N TRP A 100 7.79 13.18 -15.49
CA TRP A 100 9.05 12.56 -15.88
C TRP A 100 9.47 11.49 -14.87
N LEU A 101 9.30 11.77 -13.58
CA LEU A 101 9.66 10.85 -12.49
C LEU A 101 8.80 9.58 -12.47
N ILE A 102 7.51 9.68 -12.81
CA ILE A 102 6.63 8.51 -12.91
C ILE A 102 6.87 7.69 -14.18
N GLY A 103 7.32 8.29 -15.28
CA GLY A 103 7.52 7.57 -16.54
C GLY A 103 8.89 6.91 -16.68
N LEU A 104 9.95 7.54 -16.13
CA LEU A 104 11.33 7.08 -16.26
C LEU A 104 11.55 5.62 -15.81
N PRO A 105 10.95 5.13 -14.70
CA PRO A 105 11.08 3.75 -14.24
C PRO A 105 10.59 2.68 -15.23
N TYR A 106 9.80 3.06 -16.23
CA TYR A 106 9.28 2.15 -17.25
C TYR A 106 10.10 2.16 -18.55
N LEU A 107 11.17 2.97 -18.64
CA LEU A 107 12.02 2.95 -19.82
C LEU A 107 12.67 1.57 -19.98
N PRO A 108 12.71 1.02 -21.20
CA PRO A 108 13.22 -0.33 -21.39
C PRO A 108 14.69 -0.49 -21.00
N PHE A 109 15.07 -1.74 -20.79
CA PHE A 109 16.43 -2.17 -20.45
C PHE A 109 16.88 -1.64 -19.09
N LYS A 110 18.19 -1.39 -18.94
CA LYS A 110 18.79 -0.99 -17.66
C LYS A 110 18.40 0.43 -17.24
N ILE A 111 17.90 1.26 -18.16
CA ILE A 111 17.60 2.66 -17.89
C ILE A 111 16.43 2.77 -16.90
N GLY A 112 15.31 2.09 -17.16
CA GLY A 112 14.16 2.09 -16.24
C GLY A 112 14.46 1.41 -14.92
N LEU A 113 15.20 0.30 -14.93
CA LEU A 113 15.65 -0.38 -13.72
C LEU A 113 16.47 0.55 -12.81
N ILE A 114 17.49 1.22 -13.37
CA ILE A 114 18.35 2.13 -12.61
C ILE A 114 17.53 3.34 -12.14
N ALA A 115 16.67 3.90 -12.99
CA ALA A 115 15.79 5.01 -12.62
C ALA A 115 14.87 4.64 -11.45
N GLY A 116 14.19 3.49 -11.50
CA GLY A 116 13.30 3.03 -10.43
C GLY A 116 14.04 2.86 -9.10
N LEU A 117 15.24 2.27 -9.13
CA LEU A 117 16.07 2.13 -7.93
C LEU A 117 16.53 3.48 -7.37
N ILE A 118 17.09 4.36 -8.21
CA ILE A 118 17.55 5.69 -7.78
C ILE A 118 16.40 6.50 -7.21
N LEU A 119 15.23 6.49 -7.86
CA LEU A 119 14.06 7.23 -7.41
C LEU A 119 13.54 6.69 -6.07
N LEU A 120 13.52 5.38 -5.84
CA LEU A 120 13.15 4.83 -4.53
C LEU A 120 14.10 5.26 -3.40
N LEU A 121 15.39 5.42 -3.71
CA LEU A 121 16.41 5.83 -2.75
C LEU A 121 16.42 7.34 -2.47
N ILE A 122 15.88 8.18 -3.36
CA ILE A 122 15.94 9.64 -3.21
C ILE A 122 14.57 10.24 -2.88
N ILE A 123 13.49 9.71 -3.44
CA ILE A 123 12.15 10.29 -3.31
C ILE A 123 11.59 10.00 -1.92
N PRO A 124 11.15 11.03 -1.18
CA PRO A 124 10.70 10.89 0.19
C PRO A 124 9.31 10.22 0.24
N LYS A 125 8.95 9.60 1.38
CA LYS A 125 7.75 8.74 1.50
C LYS A 125 6.42 9.50 1.29
N GLU A 126 6.45 10.81 1.46
CA GLU A 126 5.35 11.75 1.24
C GLU A 126 4.92 11.78 -0.24
N GLU A 127 5.85 11.52 -1.16
CA GLU A 127 5.61 11.48 -2.61
C GLU A 127 5.19 10.08 -3.08
N SER A 128 4.09 9.60 -2.47
CA SER A 128 3.55 8.24 -2.64
C SER A 128 3.37 7.82 -4.09
N LYS A 129 2.88 8.74 -4.94
CA LYS A 129 2.66 8.47 -6.36
C LYS A 129 3.96 8.21 -7.13
N VAL A 130 4.96 9.08 -6.96
CA VAL A 130 6.25 8.94 -7.65
C VAL A 130 6.93 7.66 -7.19
N ARG A 131 6.89 7.39 -5.88
CA ARG A 131 7.44 6.16 -5.30
C ARG A 131 6.74 4.91 -5.79
N PHE A 132 5.41 4.91 -5.88
CA PHE A 132 4.66 3.77 -6.39
C PHE A 132 5.07 3.42 -7.82
N HIS A 133 5.15 4.42 -8.71
CA HIS A 133 5.61 4.17 -10.09
C HIS A 133 7.08 3.74 -10.16
N ALA A 134 7.95 4.27 -9.28
CA ALA A 134 9.34 3.83 -9.17
C ALA A 134 9.44 2.36 -8.73
N ALA A 135 8.66 1.95 -7.72
CA ALA A 135 8.57 0.58 -7.26
C ALA A 135 7.98 -0.36 -8.31
N GLN A 136 6.87 0.02 -8.96
CA GLN A 136 6.20 -0.82 -9.96
C GLN A 136 7.05 -0.98 -11.22
N GLY A 137 7.72 0.10 -11.65
CA GLY A 137 8.70 0.04 -12.73
C GLY A 137 9.88 -0.88 -12.37
N LEU A 138 10.46 -0.73 -11.18
CA LEU A 138 11.54 -1.60 -10.70
C LEU A 138 11.09 -3.07 -10.62
N ALA A 139 9.90 -3.33 -10.09
CA ALA A 139 9.31 -4.66 -9.97
C ALA A 139 9.14 -5.33 -11.34
N ALA A 140 8.61 -4.59 -12.32
CA ALA A 140 8.48 -5.07 -13.69
C ALA A 140 9.85 -5.46 -14.29
N HIS A 141 10.88 -4.63 -14.09
CA HIS A 141 12.23 -4.94 -14.57
C HIS A 141 12.83 -6.17 -13.88
N VAL A 142 12.65 -6.32 -12.57
CA VAL A 142 13.09 -7.51 -11.83
C VAL A 142 12.39 -8.76 -12.36
N GLY A 143 11.07 -8.71 -12.58
CA GLY A 143 10.32 -9.81 -13.18
C GLY A 143 10.84 -10.20 -14.57
N ILE A 144 11.11 -9.20 -15.43
CA ILE A 144 11.69 -9.42 -16.77
C ILE A 144 13.06 -10.09 -16.66
N LEU A 145 13.93 -9.63 -15.77
CA LEU A 145 15.26 -10.23 -15.57
C LEU A 145 15.18 -11.68 -15.10
N ILE A 146 14.24 -12.02 -14.22
CA ILE A 146 14.01 -13.40 -13.78
C ILE A 146 13.67 -14.28 -14.97
N VAL A 147 12.72 -13.85 -15.83
CA VAL A 147 12.30 -14.63 -17.00
C VAL A 147 13.43 -14.79 -18.01
N ILE A 148 14.16 -13.71 -18.33
CA ILE A 148 15.32 -13.76 -19.24
C ILE A 148 16.39 -14.70 -18.68
N THR A 149 16.63 -14.69 -17.37
CA THR A 149 17.61 -15.58 -16.73
C THR A 149 17.20 -17.04 -16.86
N ILE A 150 15.93 -17.37 -16.60
CA ILE A 150 15.40 -18.73 -16.76
C ILE A 150 15.52 -19.18 -18.22
N LEU A 151 15.09 -18.35 -19.18
CA LEU A 151 15.20 -18.66 -20.60
C LEU A 151 16.66 -18.85 -21.04
N GLY A 152 17.59 -18.06 -20.51
CA GLY A 152 19.03 -18.23 -20.80
C GLY A 152 19.58 -19.55 -20.27
N ILE A 153 19.17 -20.00 -19.08
CA ILE A 153 19.56 -21.32 -18.55
C ILE A 153 19.02 -22.44 -19.45
N VAL A 154 17.75 -22.36 -19.87
CA VAL A 154 17.13 -23.35 -20.78
C VAL A 154 17.74 -23.29 -22.19
N GLY A 155 18.15 -22.11 -22.66
CA GLY A 155 18.83 -21.89 -23.95
C GLY A 155 20.12 -22.69 -24.08
N ASN A 156 20.86 -22.86 -22.98
CA ASN A 156 22.05 -23.72 -22.96
C ASN A 156 21.73 -25.22 -23.20
N ALA A 157 20.46 -25.62 -23.11
CA ALA A 157 20.03 -27.00 -23.33
C ALA A 157 19.24 -27.20 -24.63
N THR A 158 18.61 -26.15 -25.19
CA THR A 158 17.74 -26.24 -26.38
C THR A 158 17.76 -24.95 -27.21
N ASP A 159 17.91 -25.05 -28.53
CA ASP A 159 17.89 -23.91 -29.47
C ASP A 159 16.54 -23.15 -29.50
N LEU A 160 15.44 -23.78 -29.06
CA LEU A 160 14.10 -23.17 -29.04
C LEU A 160 13.98 -22.02 -28.03
N ALA A 161 14.78 -22.04 -26.96
CA ALA A 161 14.73 -21.02 -25.91
C ALA A 161 15.33 -19.68 -26.36
N ASP A 162 16.24 -19.68 -27.33
CA ASP A 162 16.79 -18.44 -27.92
C ASP A 162 15.72 -17.65 -28.66
N LEU A 163 14.88 -18.33 -29.45
CA LEU A 163 13.73 -17.71 -30.12
C LEU A 163 12.72 -17.15 -29.11
N GLY A 164 12.44 -17.93 -28.05
CA GLY A 164 11.58 -17.50 -26.95
C GLY A 164 12.10 -16.24 -26.26
N SER A 165 13.41 -16.16 -26.00
CA SER A 165 14.07 -15.00 -25.39
C SER A 165 13.98 -13.74 -26.26
N ILE A 166 14.16 -13.88 -27.58
CA ILE A 166 14.02 -12.77 -28.53
C ILE A 166 12.58 -12.24 -28.53
N ILE A 167 11.59 -13.13 -28.67
CA ILE A 167 10.17 -12.76 -28.69
C ILE A 167 9.79 -12.09 -27.36
N PHE A 168 10.18 -12.69 -26.24
CA PHE A 168 9.93 -12.12 -24.91
C PHE A 168 10.50 -10.71 -24.79
N THR A 169 11.77 -10.53 -25.19
CA THR A 169 12.44 -9.23 -25.14
C THR A 169 11.70 -8.16 -25.95
N ILE A 170 11.26 -8.49 -27.17
CA ILE A 170 10.49 -7.58 -28.02
C ILE A 170 9.17 -7.20 -27.35
N VAL A 171 8.41 -8.19 -26.89
CA VAL A 171 7.11 -7.98 -26.25
C VAL A 171 7.25 -7.12 -24.99
N THR A 172 8.20 -7.44 -24.11
CA THR A 172 8.42 -6.67 -22.88
C THR A 172 8.92 -5.26 -23.18
N THR A 173 9.72 -5.08 -24.23
CA THR A 173 10.19 -3.74 -24.65
C THR A 173 9.01 -2.87 -25.09
N ILE A 174 8.11 -3.41 -25.93
CA ILE A 174 6.91 -2.70 -26.38
C ILE A 174 6.00 -2.38 -25.18
N MET A 175 5.76 -3.35 -24.30
CA MET A 175 4.96 -3.17 -23.09
C MET A 175 5.51 -2.05 -22.21
N LEU A 176 6.82 -2.05 -21.94
CA LEU A 176 7.49 -1.02 -21.14
C LEU A 176 7.38 0.37 -21.78
N ILE A 177 7.55 0.47 -23.10
CA ILE A 177 7.35 1.73 -23.84
C ILE A 177 5.91 2.24 -23.68
N ILE A 178 4.90 1.36 -23.80
CA ILE A 178 3.50 1.72 -23.61
C ILE A 178 3.27 2.23 -22.18
N PHE A 179 3.82 1.56 -21.16
CA PHE A 179 3.70 2.00 -19.77
C PHE A 179 4.40 3.35 -19.52
N ALA A 180 5.58 3.57 -20.08
CA ALA A 180 6.28 4.85 -19.99
C ALA A 180 5.44 5.99 -20.60
N ILE A 181 4.89 5.79 -21.80
CA ILE A 181 4.03 6.79 -22.47
C ILE A 181 2.73 7.02 -21.69
N ARG A 182 2.09 5.96 -21.19
CA ARG A 182 0.88 6.07 -20.37
C ARG A 182 1.17 6.86 -19.09
N ALA A 183 2.24 6.54 -18.38
CA ALA A 183 2.66 7.27 -17.19
C ALA A 183 2.97 8.75 -17.50
N TRP A 184 3.72 9.05 -18.57
CA TRP A 184 4.01 10.43 -18.99
C TRP A 184 2.77 11.25 -19.34
N THR A 185 1.76 10.59 -19.91
CA THR A 185 0.49 11.22 -20.27
C THR A 185 -0.53 11.21 -19.12
N GLY A 186 -0.17 10.63 -17.98
CA GLY A 186 -1.01 10.62 -16.79
C GLY A 186 -2.07 9.55 -16.79
N LYS A 187 -2.06 8.64 -17.77
CA LYS A 187 -3.00 7.53 -17.79
C LYS A 187 -2.61 6.54 -16.69
N PRO A 188 -3.59 5.92 -16.01
CA PRO A 188 -3.30 4.92 -14.99
C PRO A 188 -2.49 3.78 -15.60
N VAL A 189 -1.43 3.40 -14.87
CA VAL A 189 -0.61 2.22 -15.15
C VAL A 189 -0.54 1.43 -13.85
N HIS A 190 -1.16 0.26 -13.86
CA HIS A 190 -1.15 -0.66 -12.75
C HIS A 190 -0.89 -2.06 -13.31
N ILE A 191 0.04 -2.77 -12.71
CA ILE A 191 0.48 -4.08 -13.20
C ILE A 191 0.24 -5.09 -12.08
N GLU A 192 -0.98 -5.66 -12.07
CA GLU A 192 -1.45 -6.57 -11.02
C GLU A 192 -0.47 -7.72 -10.72
N SER A 193 0.20 -8.24 -11.75
CA SER A 193 1.13 -9.36 -11.62
C SER A 193 2.41 -9.03 -10.84
N VAL A 194 2.70 -7.75 -10.58
CA VAL A 194 3.87 -7.32 -9.80
C VAL A 194 3.49 -6.48 -8.59
N ASP A 195 2.22 -6.43 -8.20
CA ASP A 195 1.76 -5.59 -7.09
C ASP A 195 2.39 -5.96 -5.76
N ASP A 196 2.43 -7.26 -5.44
CA ASP A 196 3.06 -7.73 -4.20
C ASP A 196 4.54 -7.34 -4.15
N LEU A 197 5.24 -7.48 -5.27
CA LEU A 197 6.65 -7.08 -5.37
C LEU A 197 6.81 -5.56 -5.32
N THR A 198 5.89 -4.81 -5.91
CA THR A 198 5.85 -3.34 -5.88
C THR A 198 5.71 -2.85 -4.46
N ASN A 199 4.72 -3.38 -3.73
CA ASN A 199 4.46 -3.03 -2.34
C ASN A 199 5.65 -3.42 -1.45
N TRP A 200 6.22 -4.60 -1.65
CA TRP A 200 7.42 -5.03 -0.93
C TRP A 200 8.62 -4.11 -1.18
N LEU A 201 8.87 -3.71 -2.43
CA LEU A 201 9.96 -2.80 -2.79
C LEU A 201 9.75 -1.40 -2.20
N GLU A 202 8.52 -0.88 -2.26
CA GLU A 202 8.16 0.42 -1.67
C GLU A 202 8.38 0.42 -0.15
N GLU A 203 7.95 -0.66 0.52
CA GLU A 203 8.06 -0.80 1.97
C GLU A 203 9.53 -0.91 2.40
N LYS A 204 10.31 -1.78 1.73
CA LYS A 204 11.68 -2.12 2.12
C LYS A 204 12.72 -1.12 1.66
N ILE A 205 12.55 -0.49 0.49
CA ILE A 205 13.50 0.48 -0.04
C ILE A 205 13.04 1.88 0.35
N GLY A 206 13.50 2.32 1.52
CA GLY A 206 13.29 3.68 2.01
C GLY A 206 14.24 4.70 1.38
N PRO A 207 13.87 5.99 1.40
CA PRO A 207 14.79 7.05 1.02
C PRO A 207 16.03 7.04 1.91
N LEU A 208 17.18 7.31 1.31
CA LEU A 208 18.44 7.43 2.03
C LEU A 208 18.34 8.62 3.00
N LYS A 209 18.78 8.40 4.24
CA LYS A 209 18.92 9.47 5.22
C LYS A 209 19.97 10.45 4.69
N THR A 210 19.55 11.67 4.38
CA THR A 210 20.44 12.80 4.12
C THR A 210 20.55 13.69 5.34
#